data_AF-S8DGR2-F1
#
_entry.id   AF-S8DGR2-F1
#
_cell.length_a   1.000
_cell.length_b   1.000
_cell.length_c   1.000
_cell.angle_alpha   90.00
_cell.angle_beta   90.00
_cell.angle_gamma   90.00
#
_symmetry.space_group_name_H-M   'P 1'
#
loop_
_entity.id
_entity.type
_entity.pdbx_description
1 polymer ?
#
loop_
_entity_poly.entity_id
_entity_poly.type
_entity_poly.pdbx_seq_one_letter_code
_entity_poly.pdbx_strand_id
1 'polypeptide(L)'
;MTDALELFHKHKDVLVELGVREHMNIPKLHSLLHYIDSIKNLGTTDNYNTEMFERLHIDCAKKAWRATNHRNERPQMVKWLERREKVAMFETLRESADSSADSHTRNRPKAGILLPKHPSVRQQSILSIVEKHDAPGFSKALNSYVYNMKLGRPLTSREAAEASSYLPFSHLDVFHGFKFTTIPLSDGALEHDSVKAKPAIGPQPARFDTAVVLQGDDAEATGLQGTRIGRVKAIFHLPDKVAEFGSNRTMPAPEEWAEHGPLAYVEWFAKLPACADPIHMMYEVRKMPLHADGKPPGEVVSLSTI
;
A
#
# COMPACT_ATOMS: atom_id res chain seq x y z
N MET A 1 -12.15 5.09 -30.55
CA MET A 1 -11.33 6.26 -30.94
C MET A 1 -11.45 6.54 -32.43
N THR A 2 -11.49 5.50 -33.27
CA THR A 2 -11.80 5.53 -34.70
C THR A 2 -13.12 6.24 -35.01
N ASP A 3 -14.20 5.89 -34.31
CA ASP A 3 -15.56 6.34 -34.64
C ASP A 3 -15.74 7.85 -34.52
N ALA A 4 -15.09 8.46 -33.52
CA ALA A 4 -15.10 9.91 -33.33
C ALA A 4 -14.31 10.65 -34.42
N LEU A 5 -13.22 10.06 -34.90
CA LEU A 5 -12.42 10.62 -35.97
C LEU A 5 -13.15 10.51 -37.32
N GLU A 6 -13.78 9.37 -37.59
CA GLU A 6 -14.64 9.19 -38.76
C GLU A 6 -15.81 10.18 -38.78
N LEU A 7 -16.46 10.38 -37.62
CA LEU A 7 -17.53 11.36 -37.46
C LEU A 7 -17.03 12.78 -37.75
N PHE A 8 -15.85 13.15 -37.25
CA PHE A 8 -15.24 14.45 -37.54
C PHE A 8 -14.97 14.62 -39.05
N HIS A 9 -14.39 13.60 -39.70
CA HIS A 9 -14.11 13.64 -41.13
C HIS A 9 -15.37 13.72 -42.00
N LYS A 10 -16.48 13.16 -41.53
CA LYS A 10 -17.79 13.24 -42.21
C LYS A 10 -18.43 14.63 -42.15
N HIS A 11 -18.20 15.38 -41.08
CA HIS A 11 -18.90 16.66 -40.83
C HIS A 11 -18.01 17.90 -40.96
N LYS A 12 -16.69 17.77 -41.11
CA LYS A 12 -15.76 18.91 -41.17
C LYS A 12 -16.01 19.88 -42.32
N ASP A 13 -16.61 19.43 -43.43
CA ASP A 13 -16.81 20.25 -44.63
C ASP A 13 -17.86 21.35 -44.40
N VAL A 14 -18.76 21.17 -43.44
CA VAL A 14 -19.72 22.20 -42.99
C VAL A 14 -19.01 23.47 -42.53
N LEU A 15 -17.81 23.37 -41.95
CA LEU A 15 -17.04 24.55 -41.53
C LEU A 15 -16.48 25.35 -42.72
N VAL A 16 -16.28 24.69 -43.86
CA VAL A 16 -15.88 25.32 -45.11
C VAL A 16 -17.09 25.95 -45.80
N GLU A 17 -18.22 25.23 -45.83
CA GLU A 17 -19.49 25.73 -46.39
C GLU A 17 -20.02 26.97 -45.66
N LEU A 18 -19.88 27.03 -44.33
CA LEU A 18 -20.26 28.18 -43.52
C LEU A 18 -19.27 29.37 -43.63
N GLY A 19 -18.20 29.25 -44.41
CA GLY A 19 -17.21 30.30 -44.61
C GLY A 19 -16.34 30.59 -43.38
N VAL A 20 -16.32 29.70 -42.38
CA VAL A 20 -15.48 29.86 -41.18
C VAL A 20 -14.00 29.67 -41.53
N ARG A 21 -13.69 28.86 -42.54
CA ARG A 21 -12.33 28.61 -43.02
C ARG A 21 -12.28 28.17 -44.47
N GLU A 22 -11.23 28.57 -45.20
CA GLU A 22 -11.07 28.22 -46.62
C GLU A 22 -10.75 26.73 -46.87
N HIS A 23 -10.01 26.09 -45.95
CA HIS A 23 -9.66 24.67 -46.05
C HIS A 23 -9.40 24.02 -44.69
N MET A 24 -9.49 22.68 -44.65
CA MET A 24 -9.22 21.86 -43.46
C MET A 24 -7.86 21.14 -43.50
N ASN A 25 -6.95 21.54 -44.40
CA ASN A 25 -5.58 21.03 -44.50
C ASN A 25 -4.68 21.56 -43.37
N ILE A 26 -4.96 21.15 -42.14
CA ILE A 26 -4.21 21.56 -40.94
C ILE A 26 -3.31 20.39 -40.54
N PRO A 27 -1.97 20.54 -40.58
CA PRO A 27 -1.05 19.44 -40.26
C PRO A 27 -1.32 18.78 -38.90
N LYS A 28 -1.71 19.57 -37.89
CA LYS A 28 -2.06 19.07 -36.55
C LYS A 28 -3.36 18.25 -36.49
N LEU A 29 -4.30 18.48 -37.40
CA LEU A 29 -5.50 17.64 -37.51
C LEU A 29 -5.19 16.37 -38.29
N HIS A 30 -4.35 16.47 -39.33
CA HIS A 30 -3.90 15.31 -40.09
C HIS A 30 -3.12 14.31 -39.21
N SER A 31 -2.30 14.80 -38.27
CA SER A 31 -1.56 13.93 -37.34
C SER A 31 -2.44 13.06 -36.44
N LEU A 32 -3.71 13.43 -36.21
CA LEU A 32 -4.64 12.61 -35.42
C LEU A 32 -4.92 11.24 -36.07
N LEU A 33 -4.82 11.14 -37.40
CA LEU A 33 -4.93 9.88 -38.12
C LEU A 33 -3.85 8.88 -37.68
N HIS A 34 -2.65 9.39 -37.39
CA HIS A 34 -1.51 8.57 -37.02
C HIS A 34 -1.46 8.24 -35.53
N TYR A 35 -2.16 8.98 -34.66
CA TYR A 35 -2.15 8.71 -33.22
C TYR A 35 -2.70 7.34 -32.84
N ILE A 36 -3.68 6.81 -33.59
CA ILE A 36 -4.22 5.48 -33.32
C ILE A 36 -3.12 4.42 -33.53
N ASP A 37 -2.38 4.52 -34.63
CA ASP A 37 -1.28 3.60 -34.94
C ASP A 37 -0.09 3.82 -34.01
N SER A 38 0.23 5.08 -33.68
CA SER A 38 1.28 5.41 -32.71
C SER A 38 0.95 4.85 -31.32
N ILE A 39 -0.29 4.95 -30.85
CA ILE A 39 -0.67 4.42 -29.53
C ILE A 39 -0.58 2.89 -29.49
N LYS A 40 -1.03 2.22 -30.57
CA LYS A 40 -0.93 0.75 -30.68
C LYS A 40 0.52 0.26 -30.70
N ASN A 41 1.40 0.97 -31.40
CA ASN A 41 2.78 0.54 -31.61
C ASN A 41 3.75 1.01 -30.52
N LEU A 42 3.49 2.17 -29.91
CA LEU A 42 4.41 2.88 -29.02
C LEU A 42 3.85 3.10 -27.60
N GLY A 43 2.58 2.77 -27.35
CA GLY A 43 1.95 2.93 -26.04
C GLY A 43 1.45 4.35 -25.78
N THR A 44 1.71 4.88 -24.59
CA THR A 44 1.21 6.20 -24.18
C THR A 44 1.93 7.34 -24.91
N THR A 45 1.19 8.40 -25.28
CA THR A 45 1.73 9.53 -26.07
C THR A 45 2.53 10.54 -25.24
N ASP A 46 2.53 10.40 -23.92
CA ASP A 46 3.24 11.27 -22.97
C ASP A 46 4.76 11.24 -23.18
N ASN A 47 5.32 10.07 -23.50
CA ASN A 47 6.76 9.89 -23.69
C ASN A 47 7.31 10.42 -25.03
N TYR A 48 6.42 10.82 -25.95
CA TYR A 48 6.78 11.23 -27.33
C TYR A 48 6.50 12.70 -27.63
N ASN A 49 6.10 13.48 -26.62
CA ASN A 49 5.90 14.91 -26.79
C ASN A 49 7.23 15.68 -26.67
N THR A 50 7.24 16.92 -27.15
CA THR A 50 8.42 17.80 -27.04
C THR A 50 8.49 18.55 -25.72
N GLU A 51 7.47 18.42 -24.86
CA GLU A 51 7.31 19.21 -23.64
C GLU A 51 8.50 19.05 -22.69
N MET A 52 8.98 17.80 -22.51
CA MET A 52 10.14 17.51 -21.68
C MET A 52 11.41 18.20 -22.22
N PHE A 53 11.65 18.13 -23.53
CA PHE A 53 12.81 18.77 -24.15
C PHE A 53 12.70 20.30 -24.16
N GLU A 54 11.51 20.84 -24.35
CA GLU A 54 11.24 22.29 -24.27
C GLU A 54 11.47 22.82 -22.85
N ARG A 55 11.08 22.04 -21.83
CA ARG A 55 11.36 22.36 -20.43
C ARG A 55 12.86 22.34 -20.16
N LEU A 56 13.56 21.28 -20.57
CA LEU A 56 15.01 21.17 -20.45
C LEU A 56 15.73 22.28 -21.22
N HIS A 57 15.20 22.77 -22.34
CA HIS A 57 15.78 23.85 -23.11
C HIS A 57 15.83 25.18 -22.31
N ILE A 58 14.91 25.40 -21.36
CA ILE A 58 14.98 26.55 -20.45
C ILE A 58 16.20 26.46 -19.55
N ASP A 59 16.40 25.29 -18.93
CA ASP A 59 17.44 25.10 -17.92
C ASP A 59 18.82 24.88 -18.53
N CYS A 60 18.90 24.04 -19.57
CA CYS A 60 20.13 23.62 -20.19
C CYS A 60 20.67 24.62 -21.23
N ALA A 61 19.79 25.33 -21.94
CA ALA A 61 20.23 26.26 -22.98
C ALA A 61 19.99 27.71 -22.63
N LYS A 62 18.76 28.14 -22.27
CA LYS A 62 18.47 29.57 -22.02
C LYS A 62 19.25 30.10 -20.81
N LYS A 63 19.28 29.37 -19.70
CA LYS A 63 20.06 29.78 -18.51
C LYS A 63 21.56 29.72 -18.77
N ALA A 64 22.05 28.69 -19.46
CA ALA A 64 23.46 28.58 -19.84
C ALA A 64 23.89 29.75 -20.74
N TRP A 65 23.11 30.07 -21.77
CA TRP A 65 23.36 31.19 -22.69
C TRP A 65 23.42 32.53 -21.96
N ARG A 66 22.47 32.80 -21.07
CA ARG A 66 22.45 34.03 -20.24
C ARG A 66 23.65 34.16 -19.31
N ALA A 67 24.29 33.05 -18.95
CA ALA A 67 25.47 33.04 -18.10
C ALA A 67 26.79 33.18 -18.89
N THR A 68 26.73 33.21 -20.22
CA THR A 68 27.92 33.40 -21.07
C THR A 68 28.18 34.86 -21.36
N ASN A 69 29.37 35.16 -21.88
CA ASN A 69 29.69 36.48 -22.43
C ASN A 69 29.26 36.65 -23.91
N HIS A 70 28.47 35.72 -24.45
CA HIS A 70 27.96 35.72 -25.83
C HIS A 70 29.04 35.68 -26.94
N ARG A 71 30.28 35.32 -26.63
CA ARG A 71 31.38 35.15 -27.60
C ARG A 71 31.98 33.75 -27.49
N ASN A 72 31.91 32.94 -28.54
CA ASN A 72 32.27 31.51 -28.46
C ASN A 72 31.51 30.83 -27.30
N GLU A 73 30.19 30.91 -27.37
CA GLU A 73 29.24 30.53 -26.33
C GLU A 73 29.20 29.03 -26.06
N ARG A 74 29.36 28.18 -27.08
CA ARG A 74 29.07 26.74 -26.96
C ARG A 74 29.97 26.07 -25.92
N PRO A 75 31.31 26.27 -25.92
CA PRO A 75 32.17 25.76 -24.85
C PRO A 75 31.84 26.34 -23.48
N GLN A 76 31.38 27.59 -23.41
CA GLN A 76 31.01 28.23 -22.14
C GLN A 76 29.71 27.65 -21.58
N MET A 77 28.71 27.39 -22.43
CA MET A 77 27.45 26.74 -22.05
C MET A 77 27.69 25.32 -21.56
N VAL A 78 28.52 24.54 -22.25
CA VAL A 78 28.92 23.18 -21.83
C VAL A 78 29.63 23.22 -20.48
N LYS A 79 30.61 24.12 -20.31
CA LYS A 79 31.32 24.29 -19.04
C LYS A 79 30.42 24.75 -17.90
N TRP A 80 29.41 25.56 -18.21
CA TRP A 80 28.40 25.99 -17.23
C TRP A 80 27.51 24.83 -16.78
N LEU A 81 27.09 23.97 -17.71
CA LEU A 81 26.32 22.76 -17.41
C LEU A 81 27.13 21.78 -16.56
N GLU A 82 28.36 21.48 -16.97
CA GLU A 82 29.26 20.59 -16.23
C GLU A 82 29.46 21.05 -14.78
N ARG A 83 29.57 22.36 -14.55
CA ARG A 83 29.65 22.93 -13.20
C ARG A 83 28.37 22.71 -12.40
N ARG A 84 27.19 22.91 -13.00
CA ARG A 84 25.91 22.67 -12.33
C ARG A 84 25.71 21.21 -11.98
N GLU A 85 26.06 20.31 -12.88
CA GLU A 85 26.00 18.86 -12.64
C GLU A 85 26.91 18.48 -11.47
N LYS A 86 28.15 18.99 -11.44
CA LYS A 86 29.07 18.75 -10.32
C LYS A 86 28.55 19.29 -8.99
N VAL A 87 27.92 20.46 -8.98
CA VAL A 87 27.32 21.04 -7.77
C VAL A 87 26.14 20.18 -7.31
N ALA A 88 25.24 19.80 -8.23
CA ALA A 88 24.11 18.94 -7.89
C ALA A 88 24.56 17.58 -7.34
N MET A 89 25.56 16.94 -7.98
CA MET A 89 26.15 15.68 -7.49
C MET A 89 26.85 15.84 -6.14
N PHE A 90 27.42 17.01 -5.86
CA PHE A 90 28.03 17.28 -4.56
C PHE A 90 26.98 17.53 -3.48
N GLU A 91 25.88 18.21 -3.80
CA GLU A 91 24.74 18.41 -2.90
C GLU A 91 24.13 17.07 -2.50
N THR A 92 23.87 16.16 -3.46
CA THR A 92 23.36 14.82 -3.16
C THR A 92 24.33 14.00 -2.32
N LEU A 93 25.63 14.05 -2.62
CA LEU A 93 26.65 13.38 -1.81
C LEU A 93 26.68 13.93 -0.38
N ARG A 94 26.53 15.25 -0.22
CA ARG A 94 26.52 15.91 1.09
C ARG A 94 25.27 15.54 1.88
N GLU A 95 24.10 15.50 1.26
CA GLU A 95 22.86 15.03 1.89
C GLU A 95 22.99 13.57 2.35
N SER A 96 23.62 12.72 1.53
CA SER A 96 23.94 11.33 1.88
C SER A 96 24.96 11.23 3.03
N ALA A 97 25.94 12.14 3.07
CA ALA A 97 26.94 12.19 4.13
C ALA A 97 26.37 12.74 5.46
N ASP A 98 25.54 13.77 5.42
CA ASP A 98 24.86 14.33 6.59
C ASP A 98 23.87 13.31 7.19
N SER A 99 23.18 12.53 6.36
CA SER A 99 22.37 11.39 6.81
C SER A 99 23.21 10.22 7.35
N SER A 100 24.47 10.08 6.93
CA SER A 100 25.42 9.12 7.51
C SER A 100 26.03 9.58 8.84
N ALA A 101 26.21 10.89 9.05
CA ALA A 101 26.71 11.45 10.31
C ALA A 101 25.66 11.34 11.44
N ASP A 102 24.37 11.41 11.11
CA ASP A 102 23.26 11.13 12.04
C ASP A 102 23.03 9.61 12.25
N SER A 103 23.74 8.74 11.52
CA SER A 103 23.56 7.27 11.55
C SER A 103 24.41 6.53 12.58
N HIS A 104 25.33 7.20 13.28
CA HIS A 104 26.16 6.57 14.33
C HIS A 104 25.57 6.62 15.74
N THR A 105 24.37 7.18 15.94
CA THR A 105 23.62 7.03 17.21
C THR A 105 22.13 6.72 17.07
N ARG A 106 21.62 6.47 15.86
CA ARG A 106 20.27 5.92 15.68
C ARG A 106 20.35 4.60 14.95
N ASN A 107 19.91 3.55 15.65
CA ASN A 107 19.41 2.31 15.05
C ASN A 107 18.86 2.61 13.66
N ARG A 108 19.39 1.96 12.61
CA ARG A 108 18.68 1.87 11.32
C ARG A 108 17.20 1.70 11.65
N PRO A 109 16.27 2.54 11.16
CA PRO A 109 14.87 2.27 11.37
C PRO A 109 14.62 0.94 10.66
N LYS A 110 14.56 -0.13 11.45
CA LYS A 110 13.93 -1.38 11.02
C LYS A 110 12.60 -0.95 10.41
N ALA A 111 12.23 -1.50 9.25
CA ALA A 111 10.86 -1.41 8.77
C ALA A 111 9.94 -1.69 9.96
N GLY A 112 9.27 -0.65 10.43
CA GLY A 112 8.92 -0.53 11.83
C GLY A 112 7.45 -0.21 11.92
N ILE A 113 6.71 -1.07 12.62
CA ILE A 113 5.29 -0.87 12.85
C ILE A 113 5.14 0.16 13.97
N LEU A 114 4.57 1.29 13.61
CA LEU A 114 4.28 2.41 14.50
C LEU A 114 2.83 2.29 14.96
N LEU A 115 2.64 1.65 16.12
CA LEU A 115 1.36 1.68 16.82
C LEU A 115 1.21 2.97 17.65
N PRO A 116 -0.01 3.51 17.80
CA PRO A 116 -0.29 4.54 18.78
C PRO A 116 0.12 4.10 20.20
N LYS A 117 0.69 5.01 21.00
CA LYS A 117 1.11 4.72 22.39
C LYS A 117 -0.04 4.27 23.30
N HIS A 118 -1.28 4.59 22.92
CA HIS A 118 -2.47 4.25 23.69
C HIS A 118 -3.50 3.60 22.78
N PRO A 119 -4.20 2.54 23.25
CA PRO A 119 -5.28 1.93 22.51
C PRO A 119 -6.41 2.93 22.28
N SER A 120 -7.09 2.76 21.16
CA SER A 120 -8.25 3.59 20.81
C SER A 120 -9.44 3.29 21.71
N VAL A 121 -9.59 2.02 22.10
CA VAL A 121 -10.57 1.57 23.10
C VAL A 121 -9.87 0.62 24.06
N ARG A 122 -9.86 0.97 25.35
CA ARG A 122 -9.31 0.12 26.42
C ARG A 122 -10.34 -0.91 26.87
N GLN A 123 -9.89 -2.11 27.18
CA GLN A 123 -10.70 -3.16 27.82
C GLN A 123 -12.03 -3.40 27.09
N GLN A 124 -12.00 -3.50 25.77
CA GLN A 124 -13.21 -3.78 24.99
C GLN A 124 -13.56 -5.27 25.08
N SER A 125 -14.83 -5.58 25.36
CA SER A 125 -15.27 -6.98 25.43
C SER A 125 -15.20 -7.65 24.05
N ILE A 126 -14.85 -8.94 24.03
CA ILE A 126 -14.73 -9.71 22.78
C ILE A 126 -16.04 -9.70 21.99
N LEU A 127 -17.18 -9.79 22.68
CA LEU A 127 -18.50 -9.69 22.05
C LEU A 127 -18.72 -8.32 21.38
N SER A 128 -18.33 -7.22 22.04
CA SER A 128 -18.44 -5.90 21.44
C SER A 128 -17.52 -5.72 20.24
N ILE A 129 -16.35 -6.39 20.21
CA ILE A 129 -15.46 -6.38 19.04
C ILE A 129 -16.13 -7.08 17.87
N VAL A 130 -16.68 -8.27 18.09
CA VAL A 130 -17.42 -9.03 17.06
C VAL A 130 -18.54 -8.20 16.44
N GLU A 131 -19.35 -7.54 17.27
CA GLU A 131 -20.48 -6.73 16.81
C GLU A 131 -20.05 -5.43 16.13
N LYS A 132 -19.18 -4.63 16.77
CA LYS A 132 -18.82 -3.29 16.27
C LYS A 132 -17.88 -3.35 15.07
N HIS A 133 -16.95 -4.32 15.05
CA HIS A 133 -16.01 -4.49 13.94
C HIS A 133 -16.56 -5.38 12.83
N ASP A 134 -17.81 -5.88 12.95
CA ASP A 134 -18.41 -6.80 11.98
C ASP A 134 -17.48 -8.00 11.71
N ALA A 135 -17.09 -8.68 12.78
CA ALA A 135 -16.04 -9.70 12.79
C ALA A 135 -16.54 -11.01 13.47
N PRO A 136 -17.49 -11.73 12.86
CA PRO A 136 -18.15 -12.89 13.48
C PRO A 136 -17.24 -14.10 13.74
N GLY A 137 -16.12 -14.20 13.03
CA GLY A 137 -15.10 -15.25 13.20
C GLY A 137 -14.03 -14.93 14.25
N PHE A 138 -14.02 -13.72 14.82
CA PHE A 138 -12.95 -13.23 15.69
C PHE A 138 -12.70 -14.13 16.90
N SER A 139 -13.74 -14.49 17.66
CA SER A 139 -13.59 -15.30 18.87
C SER A 139 -13.01 -16.70 18.60
N LYS A 140 -13.40 -17.32 17.48
CA LYS A 140 -12.89 -18.63 17.07
C LYS A 140 -11.42 -18.53 16.65
N ALA A 141 -11.07 -17.53 15.85
CA ALA A 141 -9.70 -17.29 15.40
C ALA A 141 -8.75 -16.94 16.57
N LEU A 142 -9.21 -16.12 17.51
CA LEU A 142 -8.45 -15.75 18.71
C LEU A 142 -8.17 -16.96 19.60
N ASN A 143 -9.19 -17.81 19.84
CA ASN A 143 -8.99 -19.08 20.53
C ASN A 143 -7.95 -19.93 19.82
N SER A 144 -8.11 -20.16 18.52
CA SER A 144 -7.17 -20.97 17.76
C SER A 144 -5.74 -20.45 17.84
N TYR A 145 -5.56 -19.13 17.83
CA TYR A 145 -4.26 -18.49 17.97
C TYR A 145 -3.63 -18.74 19.35
N VAL A 146 -4.37 -18.46 20.43
CA VAL A 146 -3.88 -18.65 21.81
C VAL A 146 -3.54 -20.11 22.10
N TYR A 147 -4.33 -21.06 21.58
CA TYR A 147 -4.03 -22.48 21.72
C TYR A 147 -2.84 -22.91 20.88
N ASN A 148 -2.69 -22.41 19.65
CA ASN A 148 -1.53 -22.70 18.82
C ASN A 148 -0.24 -22.23 19.49
N MET A 149 -0.24 -21.06 20.13
CA MET A 149 0.89 -20.59 20.95
C MET A 149 1.21 -21.58 22.07
N LYS A 150 0.20 -22.04 22.84
CA LYS A 150 0.42 -22.96 23.97
C LYS A 150 0.89 -24.35 23.56
N LEU A 151 0.41 -24.88 22.43
CA LEU A 151 0.65 -26.26 22.00
C LEU A 151 1.77 -26.39 20.95
N GLY A 152 2.21 -25.28 20.35
CA GLY A 152 3.16 -25.28 19.24
C GLY A 152 2.65 -25.97 17.97
N ARG A 153 1.34 -26.23 17.88
CA ARG A 153 0.69 -26.89 16.74
C ARG A 153 -0.73 -26.35 16.53
N PRO A 154 -1.25 -26.36 15.28
CA PRO A 154 -2.63 -26.00 15.03
C PRO A 154 -3.58 -27.01 15.69
N LEU A 155 -4.70 -26.51 16.23
CA LEU A 155 -5.76 -27.35 16.80
C LEU A 155 -6.37 -28.25 15.73
N THR A 156 -6.68 -29.49 16.10
CA THR A 156 -7.50 -30.37 15.28
C THR A 156 -8.96 -29.88 15.26
N SER A 157 -9.72 -30.24 14.22
CA SER A 157 -11.13 -29.81 14.07
C SER A 157 -12.01 -30.16 15.28
N ARG A 158 -11.68 -31.25 15.99
CA ARG A 158 -12.38 -31.68 17.21
C ARG A 158 -12.03 -30.81 18.42
N GLU A 159 -10.74 -30.54 18.64
CA GLU A 159 -10.28 -29.67 19.72
C GLU A 159 -10.76 -28.22 19.51
N ALA A 160 -10.83 -27.73 18.27
CA ALA A 160 -11.34 -26.39 17.96
C ALA A 160 -12.84 -26.21 18.28
N ALA A 161 -13.64 -27.29 18.16
CA ALA A 161 -15.05 -27.27 18.53
C ALA A 161 -15.24 -27.18 20.06
N GLU A 162 -14.37 -27.84 20.83
CA GLU A 162 -14.38 -27.83 22.30
C GLU A 162 -13.76 -26.55 22.89
N ALA A 163 -12.68 -26.05 22.27
CA ALA A 163 -11.91 -24.87 22.69
C ALA A 163 -12.64 -23.54 22.53
N SER A 164 -13.74 -23.49 21.77
CA SER A 164 -14.54 -22.26 21.58
C SER A 164 -15.12 -21.69 22.88
N SER A 165 -15.02 -22.41 24.00
CA SER A 165 -15.70 -22.13 25.26
C SER A 165 -14.83 -21.51 26.37
N TYR A 166 -13.49 -21.47 26.24
CA TYR A 166 -12.61 -21.07 27.37
C TYR A 166 -11.44 -20.16 26.97
N LEU A 167 -11.70 -18.86 26.78
CA LEU A 167 -10.65 -17.86 26.88
C LEU A 167 -10.45 -17.47 28.34
N PRO A 168 -9.20 -17.33 28.81
CA PRO A 168 -8.92 -16.95 30.20
C PRO A 168 -9.05 -15.42 30.43
N PHE A 169 -9.52 -14.68 29.42
CA PHE A 169 -9.83 -13.26 29.46
C PHE A 169 -11.03 -12.95 28.56
N SER A 170 -11.73 -11.86 28.87
CA SER A 170 -12.93 -11.42 28.15
C SER A 170 -12.83 -10.03 27.52
N HIS A 171 -11.73 -9.31 27.80
CA HIS A 171 -11.50 -7.92 27.39
C HIS A 171 -10.12 -7.76 26.75
N LEU A 172 -10.04 -6.91 25.72
CA LEU A 172 -8.82 -6.63 24.95
C LEU A 172 -8.65 -5.13 24.69
N ASP A 173 -7.41 -4.70 24.55
CA ASP A 173 -7.09 -3.33 24.14
C ASP A 173 -7.04 -3.25 22.61
N VAL A 174 -7.90 -2.42 22.03
CA VAL A 174 -8.15 -2.35 20.58
C VAL A 174 -7.65 -1.02 19.99
N PHE A 175 -7.05 -1.10 18.79
CA PHE A 175 -6.48 0.00 18.04
C PHE A 175 -7.22 0.16 16.71
N HIS A 176 -7.54 1.40 16.34
CA HIS A 176 -8.24 1.68 15.07
C HIS A 176 -7.32 1.80 13.85
N GLY A 177 -6.01 1.65 14.04
CA GLY A 177 -5.05 1.66 12.94
C GLY A 177 -3.61 1.75 13.41
N PHE A 178 -2.70 1.43 12.51
CA PHE A 178 -1.26 1.56 12.70
C PHE A 178 -0.62 2.25 11.49
N LYS A 179 0.63 2.68 11.65
CA LYS A 179 1.47 3.17 10.55
C LYS A 179 2.64 2.22 10.37
N PHE A 180 3.14 2.10 9.15
CA PHE A 180 4.36 1.34 8.86
C PHE A 180 5.21 2.13 7.87
N THR A 181 6.51 1.87 7.90
CA THR A 181 7.48 2.54 7.04
C THR A 181 7.62 1.77 5.74
N THR A 182 7.45 2.44 4.59
CA THR A 182 7.67 1.83 3.27
C THR A 182 9.12 2.04 2.85
N ILE A 183 9.64 1.11 2.04
CA ILE A 183 10.94 1.28 1.37
C ILE A 183 10.71 2.30 0.25
N PRO A 184 11.39 3.47 0.28
CA PRO A 184 11.17 4.49 -0.74
C PRO A 184 11.68 3.99 -2.09
N LEU A 185 10.90 4.23 -3.14
CA LEU A 185 11.27 3.90 -4.54
C LEU A 185 12.22 4.93 -5.16
N SER A 186 12.57 5.99 -4.44
CA SER A 186 13.47 7.08 -4.84
C SER A 186 14.37 7.47 -3.66
N ASP A 187 15.41 8.28 -3.87
CA ASP A 187 16.37 8.75 -2.85
C ASP A 187 15.74 9.72 -1.81
N GLY A 188 14.42 9.69 -1.63
CA GLY A 188 13.66 10.51 -0.69
C GLY A 188 13.60 9.93 0.73
N ALA A 189 13.12 10.75 1.66
CA ALA A 189 12.88 10.36 3.05
C ALA A 189 11.91 9.18 3.15
N LEU A 190 12.05 8.38 4.22
CA LEU A 190 11.16 7.27 4.53
C LEU A 190 9.69 7.72 4.54
N GLU A 191 8.87 7.13 3.69
CA GLU A 191 7.43 7.36 3.68
C GLU A 191 6.74 6.45 4.71
N HIS A 192 5.63 6.96 5.27
CA HIS A 192 4.81 6.23 6.21
C HIS A 192 3.42 6.00 5.62
N ASP A 193 3.03 4.76 5.45
CA ASP A 193 1.66 4.39 5.10
C ASP A 193 0.89 3.96 6.35
N SER A 194 -0.44 3.90 6.27
CA SER A 194 -1.30 3.60 7.40
C SER A 194 -2.47 2.68 7.05
N VAL A 195 -2.66 1.64 7.87
CA VAL A 195 -3.79 0.72 7.77
C VAL A 195 -4.82 1.07 8.85
N LYS A 196 -6.09 1.16 8.48
CA LYS A 196 -7.21 1.42 9.40
C LYS A 196 -8.12 0.21 9.59
N ALA A 197 -8.52 -0.01 10.84
CA ALA A 197 -9.50 -1.01 11.24
C ALA A 197 -10.46 -0.37 12.27
N LYS A 198 -11.28 0.56 11.80
CA LYS A 198 -12.13 1.42 12.62
C LYS A 198 -13.61 1.05 12.43
N PRO A 199 -14.36 0.75 13.50
CA PRO A 199 -15.80 0.55 13.41
C PRO A 199 -16.53 1.87 13.16
N ALA A 200 -17.83 1.83 12.85
CA ALA A 200 -18.62 3.04 12.72
C ALA A 200 -18.70 3.77 14.07
N ILE A 201 -18.39 5.07 14.10
CA ILE A 201 -18.45 5.88 15.33
C ILE A 201 -19.30 7.12 15.04
N GLY A 202 -20.51 7.13 15.60
CA GLY A 202 -21.48 8.21 15.38
C GLY A 202 -21.78 8.39 13.88
N PRO A 203 -21.56 9.59 13.30
CA PRO A 203 -21.82 9.86 11.89
C PRO A 203 -20.73 9.33 10.94
N GLN A 204 -19.60 8.84 11.45
CA GLN A 204 -18.51 8.35 10.61
C GLN A 204 -18.72 6.88 10.23
N PRO A 205 -18.65 6.51 8.93
CA PRO A 205 -18.79 5.14 8.50
C PRO A 205 -17.62 4.28 8.97
N ALA A 206 -17.84 2.96 9.08
CA ALA A 206 -16.79 2.01 9.38
C ALA A 206 -15.75 1.98 8.25
N ARG A 207 -14.47 1.90 8.61
CA ARG A 207 -13.34 1.83 7.68
C ARG A 207 -12.44 0.65 8.03
N PHE A 208 -12.41 -0.33 7.11
CA PHE A 208 -11.57 -1.51 7.19
C PHE A 208 -10.74 -1.60 5.91
N ASP A 209 -9.45 -1.33 6.05
CA ASP A 209 -8.50 -1.30 4.94
C ASP A 209 -8.06 -2.74 4.61
N THR A 210 -7.66 -2.95 3.35
CA THR A 210 -7.17 -4.23 2.83
C THR A 210 -5.65 -4.20 2.85
N ALA A 211 -5.04 -5.28 3.32
CA ALA A 211 -3.59 -5.41 3.40
C ALA A 211 -3.12 -6.74 2.78
N VAL A 212 -1.88 -6.76 2.33
CA VAL A 212 -1.17 -7.96 1.88
C VAL A 212 -0.46 -8.54 3.10
N VAL A 213 -0.58 -9.84 3.31
CA VAL A 213 0.00 -10.54 4.46
C VAL A 213 0.95 -11.62 3.95
N LEU A 214 2.15 -11.67 4.52
CA LEU A 214 3.20 -12.64 4.20
C LEU A 214 2.92 -13.95 4.97
N GLN A 215 2.74 -15.08 4.28
CA GLN A 215 2.37 -16.37 4.90
C GLN A 215 3.46 -17.46 4.77
N GLY A 216 4.50 -17.25 3.98
CA GLY A 216 5.60 -18.22 3.84
C GLY A 216 6.90 -17.59 3.36
N ASP A 217 7.99 -18.36 3.44
CA ASP A 217 9.35 -17.91 3.14
C ASP A 217 9.51 -17.46 1.67
N ASP A 218 8.68 -17.99 0.76
CA ASP A 218 8.61 -17.57 -0.65
C ASP A 218 8.15 -16.11 -0.83
N ALA A 219 7.56 -15.51 0.21
CA ALA A 219 7.07 -14.14 0.19
C ALA A 219 8.18 -13.08 0.27
N GLU A 220 9.42 -13.49 0.57
CA GLU A 220 10.59 -12.60 0.55
C GLU A 220 11.15 -12.37 -0.87
N ALA A 221 10.72 -13.17 -1.86
CA ALA A 221 11.13 -13.02 -3.24
C ALA A 221 10.25 -12.02 -4.01
N THR A 222 10.82 -11.38 -5.03
CA THR A 222 10.10 -10.48 -5.96
C THR A 222 8.89 -11.17 -6.59
N GLY A 223 7.68 -10.90 -6.06
CA GLY A 223 6.43 -11.48 -6.54
C GLY A 223 5.26 -11.37 -5.54
N LEU A 224 4.13 -11.98 -5.88
CA LEU A 224 2.98 -12.16 -4.96
C LEU A 224 2.88 -13.60 -4.45
N GLN A 225 3.79 -14.48 -4.87
CA GLN A 225 3.95 -15.83 -4.36
C GLN A 225 4.23 -15.78 -2.85
N GLY A 226 3.61 -16.67 -2.08
CA GLY A 226 3.74 -16.66 -0.61
C GLY A 226 2.95 -15.55 0.12
N THR A 227 2.30 -14.64 -0.61
CA THR A 227 1.46 -13.58 -0.02
C THR A 227 -0.03 -13.91 -0.09
N ARG A 228 -0.80 -13.33 0.83
CA ARG A 228 -2.26 -13.46 0.86
C ARG A 228 -2.91 -12.12 1.16
N ILE A 229 -4.00 -11.83 0.47
CA ILE A 229 -4.73 -10.57 0.65
C ILE A 229 -5.84 -10.78 1.67
N GLY A 230 -5.94 -9.85 2.62
CA GLY A 230 -6.95 -9.89 3.65
C GLY A 230 -7.42 -8.50 4.08
N ARG A 231 -8.64 -8.43 4.61
CA ARG A 231 -9.20 -7.20 5.16
C ARG A 231 -8.95 -7.14 6.66
N VAL A 232 -8.29 -6.07 7.13
CA VAL A 232 -7.98 -5.91 8.56
C VAL A 232 -9.23 -5.41 9.28
N LYS A 233 -9.77 -6.24 10.18
CA LYS A 233 -11.03 -5.98 10.89
C LYS A 233 -10.81 -5.46 12.31
N ALA A 234 -9.82 -5.99 13.02
CA ALA A 234 -9.47 -5.53 14.37
C ALA A 234 -7.96 -5.59 14.58
N ILE A 235 -7.42 -4.64 15.35
CA ILE A 235 -6.01 -4.62 15.76
C ILE A 235 -6.01 -4.55 17.28
N PHE A 236 -5.25 -5.40 17.96
CA PHE A 236 -5.31 -5.53 19.41
C PHE A 236 -4.00 -6.03 20.01
N HIS A 237 -3.86 -5.83 21.32
CA HIS A 237 -2.83 -6.50 22.13
C HIS A 237 -3.48 -7.54 23.03
N LEU A 238 -2.75 -8.63 23.27
CA LEU A 238 -3.11 -9.57 24.33
C LEU A 238 -2.93 -8.89 25.70
N PRO A 239 -3.74 -9.25 26.70
CA PRO A 239 -3.69 -8.59 27.99
C PRO A 239 -2.47 -9.05 28.80
N ASP A 240 -1.81 -8.12 29.48
CA ASP A 240 -0.66 -8.42 30.38
C ASP A 240 -1.07 -9.21 31.63
N LYS A 241 -2.36 -9.28 31.91
CA LYS A 241 -2.93 -9.95 33.09
C LYS A 241 -4.10 -10.84 32.68
N VAL A 242 -4.12 -12.05 33.20
CA VAL A 242 -5.09 -13.08 32.90
C VAL A 242 -5.80 -13.51 34.19
N ALA A 243 -7.09 -13.87 34.11
CA ALA A 243 -7.81 -14.38 35.26
C ALA A 243 -7.34 -15.81 35.59
N GLU A 244 -7.06 -16.09 36.85
CA GLU A 244 -6.76 -17.43 37.33
C GLU A 244 -8.01 -18.31 37.25
N PHE A 245 -7.85 -19.55 36.76
CA PHE A 245 -8.98 -20.44 36.51
C PHE A 245 -9.70 -20.77 37.83
N GLY A 246 -10.94 -20.29 37.98
CA GLY A 246 -11.75 -20.50 39.18
C GLY A 246 -11.53 -19.50 40.33
N SER A 247 -10.78 -18.41 40.11
CA SER A 247 -10.56 -17.37 41.11
C SER A 247 -10.70 -15.95 40.51
N ASN A 248 -11.10 -14.95 41.31
CA ASN A 248 -11.11 -13.54 40.90
C ASN A 248 -9.69 -12.90 40.94
N ARG A 249 -8.62 -13.70 41.10
CA ARG A 249 -7.25 -13.19 41.13
C ARG A 249 -6.68 -13.10 39.72
N THR A 250 -5.98 -12.00 39.46
CA THR A 250 -5.27 -11.78 38.20
C THR A 250 -3.84 -12.29 38.32
N MET A 251 -3.42 -13.17 37.42
CA MET A 251 -2.03 -13.59 37.24
C MET A 251 -1.37 -12.81 36.09
N PRO A 252 -0.04 -12.62 36.09
CA PRO A 252 0.66 -12.12 34.91
C PRO A 252 0.46 -13.09 33.74
N ALA A 253 0.27 -12.53 32.54
CA ALA A 253 0.21 -13.31 31.31
C ALA A 253 1.55 -14.02 31.03
N PRO A 254 1.55 -15.12 30.27
CA PRO A 254 2.79 -15.77 29.81
C PRO A 254 3.70 -14.77 29.08
N GLU A 255 5.02 -14.85 29.33
CA GLU A 255 6.01 -13.95 28.70
C GLU A 255 5.96 -14.02 27.16
N GLU A 256 5.63 -15.20 26.61
CA GLU A 256 5.40 -15.43 25.18
C GLU A 256 4.42 -14.41 24.58
N TRP A 257 3.37 -14.01 25.31
CA TRP A 257 2.38 -13.06 24.80
C TRP A 257 2.97 -11.66 24.59
N ALA A 258 3.95 -11.28 25.41
CA ALA A 258 4.67 -10.02 25.26
C ALA A 258 5.67 -10.06 24.09
N GLU A 259 6.25 -11.22 23.80
CA GLU A 259 7.19 -11.40 22.69
C GLU A 259 6.53 -11.31 21.30
N HIS A 260 5.30 -11.83 21.17
CA HIS A 260 4.56 -11.82 19.90
C HIS A 260 4.06 -10.43 19.46
N GLY A 261 4.06 -9.44 20.36
CA GLY A 261 3.73 -8.06 20.03
C GLY A 261 2.27 -7.85 19.58
N PRO A 262 2.00 -6.77 18.83
CA PRO A 262 0.63 -6.43 18.42
C PRO A 262 0.08 -7.35 17.33
N LEU A 263 -1.20 -7.70 17.44
CA LEU A 263 -1.89 -8.66 16.58
C LEU A 263 -3.01 -7.98 15.79
N ALA A 264 -3.37 -8.58 14.66
CA ALA A 264 -4.52 -8.17 13.87
C ALA A 264 -5.39 -9.37 13.50
N TYR A 265 -6.70 -9.16 13.52
CA TYR A 265 -7.68 -10.07 12.93
C TYR A 265 -7.94 -9.67 11.48
N VAL A 266 -7.71 -10.63 10.59
CA VAL A 266 -7.79 -10.44 9.14
C VAL A 266 -8.82 -11.40 8.57
N GLU A 267 -9.76 -10.87 7.78
CA GLU A 267 -10.67 -11.68 6.97
C GLU A 267 -10.07 -11.91 5.59
N TRP A 268 -9.93 -13.18 5.20
CA TRP A 268 -9.21 -13.55 4.00
C TRP A 268 -10.05 -13.43 2.74
N PHE A 269 -9.42 -12.92 1.68
CA PHE A 269 -9.90 -13.10 0.32
C PHE A 269 -9.48 -14.48 -0.22
N ALA A 270 -10.01 -14.83 -1.40
CA ALA A 270 -9.59 -16.00 -2.14
C ALA A 270 -8.09 -15.93 -2.44
N LYS A 271 -7.45 -17.09 -2.50
CA LYS A 271 -6.03 -17.16 -2.89
C LYS A 271 -5.88 -16.58 -4.29
N LEU A 272 -4.81 -15.81 -4.47
CA LEU A 272 -4.51 -15.21 -5.77
C LEU A 272 -4.30 -16.32 -6.82
N PRO A 273 -4.75 -16.12 -8.06
CA PRO A 273 -4.46 -17.05 -9.15
C PRO A 273 -2.95 -17.12 -9.40
N ALA A 274 -2.50 -18.25 -9.96
CA ALA A 274 -1.07 -18.48 -10.22
C ALA A 274 -0.49 -17.52 -11.29
N CYS A 275 -1.34 -16.96 -12.13
CA CYS A 275 -0.99 -15.96 -13.14
C CYS A 275 -1.93 -14.76 -13.06
N ALA A 276 -1.38 -13.58 -13.39
CA ALA A 276 -2.17 -12.37 -13.60
C ALA A 276 -3.05 -12.53 -14.85
N ASP A 277 -4.14 -11.77 -14.91
CA ASP A 277 -5.01 -11.75 -16.08
C ASP A 277 -4.22 -11.31 -17.33
N PRO A 278 -4.33 -12.03 -18.47
CA PRO A 278 -3.53 -11.75 -19.65
C PRO A 278 -3.87 -10.43 -20.37
N ILE A 279 -5.02 -9.83 -20.08
CA ILE A 279 -5.48 -8.59 -20.73
C ILE A 279 -5.01 -7.39 -19.92
N HIS A 280 -5.28 -7.38 -18.61
CA HIS A 280 -5.00 -6.22 -17.77
C HIS A 280 -3.77 -6.39 -16.87
N MET A 281 -3.11 -7.55 -16.88
CA MET A 281 -1.86 -7.83 -16.14
C MET A 281 -1.95 -7.61 -14.62
N MET A 282 -3.15 -7.73 -14.04
CA MET A 282 -3.39 -7.62 -12.60
C MET A 282 -3.96 -8.94 -12.05
N TYR A 283 -3.81 -9.16 -10.74
CA TYR A 283 -4.41 -10.30 -10.06
C TYR A 283 -5.83 -9.99 -9.61
N GLU A 284 -6.76 -10.91 -9.88
CA GLU A 284 -8.15 -10.78 -9.44
C GLU A 284 -8.29 -11.17 -7.97
N VAL A 285 -8.93 -10.30 -7.17
CA VAL A 285 -9.21 -10.55 -5.75
C VAL A 285 -10.69 -10.85 -5.56
N ARG A 286 -11.02 -12.09 -5.19
CA ARG A 286 -12.40 -12.53 -4.95
C ARG A 286 -12.66 -12.72 -3.45
N LYS A 287 -13.90 -12.47 -3.00
CA LYS A 287 -14.30 -12.84 -1.63
C LYS A 287 -14.36 -14.36 -1.52
N MET A 288 -13.85 -14.92 -0.41
CA MET A 288 -14.01 -16.34 -0.15
C MET A 288 -15.48 -16.68 0.17
N PRO A 289 -15.94 -17.90 -0.19
CA PRO A 289 -17.22 -18.39 0.29
C PRO A 289 -17.19 -18.50 1.83
N LEU A 290 -18.35 -18.29 2.44
CA LEU A 290 -18.53 -18.46 3.88
C LEU A 290 -18.26 -19.92 4.27
N HIS A 291 -17.71 -20.13 5.47
CA HIS A 291 -17.59 -21.47 6.05
C HIS A 291 -18.96 -22.13 6.24
N ALA A 292 -18.98 -23.44 6.52
CA ALA A 292 -20.22 -24.16 6.86
C ALA A 292 -21.00 -23.50 8.03
N ASP A 293 -20.27 -22.81 8.92
CA ASP A 293 -20.81 -22.03 10.04
C ASP A 293 -21.42 -20.66 9.62
N GLY A 294 -21.45 -20.33 8.33
CA GLY A 294 -21.96 -19.05 7.79
C GLY A 294 -21.03 -17.85 8.01
N LYS A 295 -19.79 -18.08 8.47
CA LYS A 295 -18.83 -17.02 8.82
C LYS A 295 -17.72 -16.89 7.77
N PRO A 296 -17.20 -15.67 7.48
CA PRO A 296 -16.05 -15.50 6.61
C PRO A 296 -14.80 -16.16 7.22
N PRO A 297 -13.91 -16.72 6.39
CA PRO A 297 -12.65 -17.26 6.86
C PRO A 297 -11.76 -16.12 7.33
N GLY A 298 -11.40 -16.12 8.60
CA GLY A 298 -10.49 -15.13 9.16
C GLY A 298 -9.54 -15.74 10.18
N GLU A 299 -8.41 -15.09 10.35
CA GLU A 299 -7.28 -15.57 11.17
C GLU A 299 -6.67 -14.41 11.93
N VAL A 300 -6.04 -14.71 13.06
CA VAL A 300 -5.23 -13.74 13.81
C VAL A 300 -3.79 -13.87 13.34
N VAL A 301 -3.22 -12.76 12.88
CA VAL A 301 -1.85 -12.67 12.38
C VAL A 301 -1.07 -11.64 13.17
N SER A 302 0.25 -11.80 13.22
CA SER A 302 1.14 -10.77 13.76
C SER A 302 1.07 -9.55 12.85
N LEU A 303 1.10 -8.34 13.43
CA LEU A 303 1.23 -7.14 12.62
C LEU A 303 2.52 -7.14 11.79
N SER A 304 3.58 -7.81 12.26
CA SER A 304 4.86 -7.88 11.54
C SER A 304 4.80 -8.59 10.19
N THR A 305 3.74 -9.37 9.94
CA THR A 305 3.54 -10.07 8.66
C THR A 305 2.64 -9.29 7.70
N ILE A 306 2.15 -8.11 8.08
CA ILE A 306 1.33 -7.20 7.27
C ILE A 306 2.20 -6.05 6.78
#